data_AF-A0A2A5T422-F1
#
_entry.id   AF-A0A2A5T422-F1
#
_cell.length_a   1.000
_cell.length_b   1.000
_cell.length_c   1.000
_cell.angle_alpha   90.00
_cell.angle_beta   90.00
_cell.angle_gamma   90.00
#
_symmetry.space_group_name_H-M   'P 1'
#
loop_
_entity.id
_entity.type
_entity.pdbx_description
1 polymer ?
#
loop_
_entity_poly.entity_id
_entity_poly.type
_entity_poly.pdbx_seq_one_letter_code
_entity_poly.pdbx_strand_id
1 'polypeptide(L)'
;MIAFHQYCSRNFKTYYIQFVCRYLTNEFPELVSYTKMLQLIQGVLIPLFYYLTDRQVKQTGISFVDSSKLQVYHNLRILRHQIFKGTAKRSKGTMRYLLLR
;
A
#
# COMPACT_ATOMS: atom_id res chain seq x y z
N MET A 1 -1.17 -1.55 7.35
CA MET A 1 -1.85 -0.63 8.30
C MET A 1 -3.36 -0.83 8.34
N ILE A 2 -4.03 -1.12 7.23
CA ILE A 2 -5.48 -1.41 7.19
C ILE A 2 -5.86 -2.55 8.16
N ALA A 3 -5.14 -3.67 8.13
CA ALA A 3 -5.37 -4.78 9.05
C ALA A 3 -5.12 -4.44 10.54
N PHE A 4 -4.24 -3.49 10.85
CA PHE A 4 -4.03 -3.01 12.22
C PHE A 4 -5.25 -2.23 12.72
N HIS A 5 -5.80 -1.35 11.89
CA HIS A 5 -7.03 -0.63 12.20
C HIS A 5 -8.24 -1.57 12.33
N GLN A 6 -8.31 -2.60 11.50
CA GLN A 6 -9.40 -3.60 11.55
C GLN A 6 -9.30 -4.51 12.77
N TYR A 7 -8.10 -4.83 13.23
CA TYR A 7 -7.88 -5.71 14.39
C TYR A 7 -8.17 -5.01 15.73
N CYS A 8 -8.42 -3.69 15.72
CA CYS A 8 -8.86 -2.89 16.88
C CYS A 8 -7.95 -3.04 18.13
N SER A 9 -6.68 -3.34 17.92
CA SER A 9 -5.70 -3.45 19.02
C SER A 9 -5.28 -2.08 19.51
N ARG A 10 -5.10 -1.96 20.83
CA ARG A 10 -4.70 -0.71 21.48
C ARG A 10 -3.35 -0.17 20.97
N ASN A 11 -2.36 -1.06 20.79
CA ASN A 11 -1.00 -0.70 20.40
C ASN A 11 -0.47 -1.62 19.29
N PHE A 12 0.41 -1.08 18.44
CA PHE A 12 1.02 -1.83 17.33
C PHE A 12 1.82 -3.06 17.79
N LYS A 13 2.48 -2.99 18.95
CA LYS A 13 3.20 -4.13 19.53
C LYS A 13 2.27 -5.33 19.77
N THR A 14 1.08 -5.08 20.30
CA THR A 14 0.09 -6.13 20.59
C THR A 14 -0.42 -6.75 19.29
N TYR A 15 -0.75 -5.92 18.29
CA TYR A 15 -1.10 -6.39 16.96
C TYR A 15 -0.01 -7.26 16.34
N TYR A 16 1.23 -6.79 16.36
CA TYR A 16 2.34 -7.50 15.74
C TYR A 16 2.53 -8.89 16.37
N ILE A 17 2.59 -8.95 17.70
CA ILE A 17 2.87 -10.20 18.42
C ILE A 17 1.67 -11.15 18.39
N GLN A 18 0.45 -10.65 18.62
CA GLN A 18 -0.73 -11.50 18.80
C GLN A 18 -1.44 -11.83 17.49
N PHE A 19 -1.34 -10.97 16.47
CA PHE A 19 -1.98 -11.20 15.18
C PHE A 19 -0.96 -11.62 14.12
N VAL A 20 0.04 -10.77 13.85
CA VAL A 20 0.97 -10.99 12.72
C VAL A 20 1.84 -12.23 12.95
N CYS A 21 2.49 -12.34 14.11
CA CYS A 21 3.36 -13.48 14.42
C CYS A 21 2.60 -14.81 14.61
N ARG A 22 1.27 -14.77 14.80
CA ARG A 22 0.48 -15.99 15.04
C ARG A 22 -0.31 -16.46 13.83
N TYR A 23 -0.87 -15.53 13.05
CA TYR A 23 -1.80 -15.85 11.97
C TYR A 23 -1.25 -15.51 10.58
N LEU A 24 -0.24 -14.65 10.46
CA LEU A 24 0.36 -14.27 9.17
C LEU A 24 1.74 -14.90 8.93
N THR A 25 2.09 -15.96 9.65
CA THR A 25 3.35 -16.70 9.45
C THR A 25 3.47 -17.30 8.05
N ASN A 26 2.34 -17.70 7.45
CA ASN A 26 2.31 -18.24 6.10
C ASN A 26 2.56 -17.17 5.02
N GLU A 27 2.13 -15.93 5.28
CA GLU A 27 2.30 -14.78 4.37
C GLU A 27 3.70 -14.16 4.54
N PHE A 28 4.28 -14.25 5.74
CA PHE A 28 5.58 -13.72 6.08
C PHE A 28 6.45 -14.82 6.70
N PRO A 29 7.02 -15.72 5.87
CA PRO A 29 7.79 -16.86 6.37
C PRO A 29 9.05 -16.43 7.15
N GLU A 30 9.61 -15.26 6.83
CA GLU A 30 10.73 -14.66 7.56
C GLU A 30 10.27 -13.50 8.46
N LEU A 31 9.53 -13.84 9.50
CA LEU A 31 9.11 -12.87 10.51
C LEU A 31 10.30 -12.36 11.32
N VAL A 32 10.53 -11.06 11.27
CA VAL A 32 11.54 -10.39 12.08
C VAL A 32 11.05 -10.16 13.51
N SER A 33 11.97 -9.98 14.46
CA SER A 33 11.60 -9.58 15.82
C SER A 33 10.90 -8.22 15.81
N TYR A 34 10.07 -7.94 16.82
CA TYR A 34 9.39 -6.64 16.95
C TYR A 34 10.36 -5.45 16.92
N THR A 35 11.53 -5.58 17.53
CA THR A 35 12.57 -4.53 17.53
C THR A 35 13.12 -4.29 16.13
N LYS A 36 13.39 -5.35 15.37
CA LYS A 36 13.84 -5.23 13.98
C LYS A 36 12.75 -4.69 13.06
N MET A 37 11.48 -5.06 13.30
CA MET A 37 10.34 -4.45 12.62
C MET A 37 10.26 -2.94 12.87
N LEU A 38 10.47 -2.49 14.11
CA LEU A 38 10.47 -1.08 14.45
C LEU A 38 11.55 -0.30 13.69
N GLN A 39 12.77 -0.87 13.61
CA GLN A 39 13.88 -0.30 12.84
C GLN A 39 13.54 -0.20 11.35
N LEU A 40 12.90 -1.22 10.78
CA LEU A 40 12.47 -1.21 9.38
C LEU A 40 11.42 -0.13 9.12
N ILE A 41 10.41 0.01 10.00
CA ILE A 41 9.41 1.09 9.90
C ILE A 41 10.10 2.44 9.91
N GLN A 42 11.00 2.69 10.86
CA GLN A 42 11.74 3.95 10.95
C GLN A 42 12.59 4.21 9.70
N GLY A 43 13.25 3.17 9.17
CA GLY A 43 14.05 3.27 7.95
C GLY A 43 13.26 3.58 6.69
N VAL A 44 12.00 3.16 6.60
CA VAL A 44 11.12 3.43 5.45
C VAL A 44 10.37 4.76 5.60
N LEU A 45 10.05 5.17 6.82
CA LEU A 45 9.30 6.40 7.07
C LEU A 45 10.03 7.63 6.54
N ILE A 46 11.34 7.75 6.78
CA ILE A 46 12.14 8.90 6.34
C ILE A 46 12.10 9.10 4.81
N PRO A 47 12.46 8.11 3.98
CA PRO A 47 12.39 8.24 2.52
C PRO A 47 10.95 8.39 2.02
N LEU A 48 9.97 7.78 2.69
CA LEU A 48 8.55 7.98 2.36
C LEU A 48 8.11 9.43 2.58
N PHE A 49 8.48 10.04 3.71
CA PHE A 49 8.22 11.45 3.98
C PHE A 49 8.87 12.35 2.94
N TYR A 50 10.16 12.11 2.65
CA TYR A 50 10.87 12.87 1.63
C TYR A 50 10.17 12.79 0.26
N TYR A 51 9.77 11.59 -0.16
CA TYR A 51 9.05 11.39 -1.41
C TYR A 51 7.68 12.09 -1.43
N LEU A 52 6.94 12.07 -0.33
CA LEU A 52 5.65 12.74 -0.24
C LEU A 52 5.80 14.26 -0.27
N THR A 53 6.82 14.81 0.39
CA THR A 53 7.11 16.25 0.37
C THR A 53 7.63 16.71 -0.99
N ASP A 54 8.46 15.90 -1.67
CA ASP A 54 8.96 16.19 -3.01
C ASP A 54 7.82 16.23 -4.04
N ARG A 55 6.86 15.32 -3.93
CA ARG A 55 5.66 15.29 -4.79
C ARG A 55 4.57 16.28 -4.40
N GLN A 56 4.78 17.05 -3.33
CA GLN A 56 3.78 18.01 -2.87
C GLN A 56 3.75 19.20 -3.82
N VAL A 57 2.68 19.31 -4.61
CA VAL A 57 2.45 20.48 -5.48
C VAL A 57 2.10 21.69 -4.60
N LYS A 58 2.52 22.89 -5.03
CA LYS A 58 2.23 24.16 -4.35
C LYS A 58 0.73 24.25 -4.02
N GLN A 59 0.41 24.25 -2.73
CA GLN A 59 -0.97 24.21 -2.25
C GLN A 59 -1.60 25.61 -2.38
N THR A 60 -2.62 25.75 -3.24
CA THR A 60 -3.44 26.97 -3.37
C THR A 60 -4.71 26.93 -2.49
N GLY A 61 -4.85 25.91 -1.63
CA GLY A 61 -6.02 25.67 -0.79
C GLY A 61 -5.97 24.31 -0.08
N ILE A 62 -7.11 23.65 0.11
CA ILE A 62 -7.20 22.32 0.74
C ILE A 62 -6.62 21.26 -0.20
N SER A 63 -5.61 20.51 0.25
CA SER A 63 -5.01 19.42 -0.52
C SER A 63 -5.39 18.05 0.05
N PHE A 64 -5.88 17.15 -0.79
CA PHE A 64 -6.14 15.76 -0.44
C PHE A 64 -5.05 14.85 -1.02
N VAL A 65 -4.50 13.97 -0.19
CA VAL A 65 -3.64 12.87 -0.66
C VAL A 65 -4.56 11.73 -1.08
N ASP A 66 -4.89 11.69 -2.37
CA ASP A 66 -5.61 10.56 -2.96
C ASP A 66 -4.61 9.55 -3.54
N SER A 67 -5.04 8.29 -3.63
CA SER A 67 -4.34 7.28 -4.42
C SER A 67 -4.21 7.77 -5.86
N SER A 68 -2.99 8.09 -6.28
CA SER A 68 -2.72 8.50 -7.66
C SER A 68 -3.16 7.39 -8.60
N LYS A 69 -4.06 7.69 -9.54
CA LYS A 69 -4.52 6.73 -10.56
C LYS A 69 -3.30 6.17 -11.28
N LEU A 70 -3.05 4.87 -11.14
CA LEU A 70 -1.90 4.21 -11.74
C LEU A 70 -2.14 4.16 -13.26
N GLN A 71 -1.52 5.10 -13.99
CA GLN A 71 -1.60 5.12 -15.45
C GLN A 71 -0.80 3.94 -15.97
N VAL A 72 -1.46 2.79 -16.14
CA VAL A 72 -0.84 1.59 -16.66
C VAL A 72 -0.39 1.88 -18.08
N TYR A 73 0.90 1.68 -18.33
CA TYR A 73 1.59 1.89 -19.60
C TYR A 73 0.76 1.36 -20.79
N HIS A 74 0.66 2.17 -21.85
CA HIS A 74 0.07 1.88 -23.18
C HIS A 74 -1.08 0.85 -23.17
N ASN A 75 -2.31 1.31 -23.43
CA ASN A 75 -3.55 0.52 -23.46
C ASN A 75 -3.46 -0.88 -24.11
N LEU A 76 -2.56 -1.07 -25.08
CA LEU A 76 -2.32 -2.34 -25.77
C LEU A 76 -1.61 -3.41 -24.91
N ARG A 77 -0.83 -3.01 -23.91
CA ARG A 77 -0.06 -3.94 -23.05
C ARG A 77 -0.82 -4.42 -21.81
N ILE A 78 -1.97 -3.83 -21.50
CA ILE A 78 -2.81 -4.22 -20.34
C ILE A 78 -3.17 -5.72 -20.39
N LEU A 79 -3.45 -6.27 -21.58
CA LEU A 79 -3.78 -7.69 -21.76
C LEU A 79 -2.60 -8.64 -21.50
N ARG A 80 -1.35 -8.13 -21.54
CA ARG A 80 -0.13 -8.93 -21.31
C ARG A 80 0.27 -8.98 -19.84
N HIS A 81 -0.24 -8.08 -19.00
CA HIS A 81 0.02 -8.09 -17.57
C HIS A 81 -0.79 -9.19 -16.89
N GLN A 82 -0.17 -10.38 -16.77
CA GLN A 82 -0.78 -11.52 -16.08
C GLN A 82 -1.02 -11.26 -14.58
N ILE A 83 -0.29 -10.32 -13.99
CA ILE A 83 -0.36 -9.95 -12.57
C ILE A 83 -1.76 -9.44 -12.19
N PHE A 84 -2.48 -8.81 -13.13
CA PHE A 84 -3.82 -8.25 -12.88
C PHE A 84 -4.96 -9.13 -13.38
N LYS A 85 -4.67 -10.37 -13.80
CA LYS A 85 -5.66 -11.29 -14.37
C LYS A 85 -6.64 -11.73 -13.28
N GLY A 86 -7.90 -11.30 -13.40
CA GLY A 86 -9.00 -11.67 -12.49
C GLY A 86 -9.22 -10.69 -11.32
N THR A 87 -8.24 -9.87 -10.97
CA THR A 87 -8.30 -8.90 -9.86
C THR A 87 -8.65 -7.48 -10.33
N ALA A 88 -8.16 -7.07 -11.51
CA ALA A 88 -8.46 -5.76 -12.07
C ALA A 88 -9.51 -5.84 -13.17
N LYS A 89 -10.53 -4.98 -13.10
CA LYS A 89 -11.52 -4.80 -14.17
C LYS A 89 -11.33 -3.46 -14.85
N ARG A 90 -11.60 -3.41 -16.15
CA ARG A 90 -11.48 -2.20 -16.92
C ARG A 90 -12.64 -1.25 -16.60
N SER A 91 -12.33 0.01 -16.30
CA SER A 91 -13.37 1.03 -16.10
C SER A 91 -14.04 1.38 -17.44
N LYS A 92 -15.36 1.60 -17.43
CA LYS A 92 -16.12 2.09 -18.58
C LYS A 92 -15.97 3.62 -18.65
N GLY A 93 -15.15 4.10 -19.58
CA GLY A 93 -14.97 5.50 -19.90
C GLY A 93 -14.13 5.68 -21.16
N THR A 94 -14.18 6.87 -21.76
CA THR A 94 -13.40 7.24 -22.97
C THR A 94 -11.89 7.08 -22.75
N MET A 95 -11.46 7.20 -21.49
CA MET A 95 -10.12 6.83 -21.00
C MET A 95 -10.17 5.49 -20.25
N ARG A 96 -9.36 4.53 -20.73
CA ARG A 96 -9.32 3.14 -20.25
C ARG A 96 -8.41 3.02 -19.01
N TYR A 97 -8.98 2.93 -17.82
CA TYR A 97 -8.23 2.69 -16.58
C TYR A 97 -8.49 1.28 -16.03
N LEU A 98 -7.58 0.77 -15.20
CA LEU A 98 -7.80 -0.45 -14.41
C LEU A 98 -8.34 -0.05 -13.04
N LEU A 99 -9.52 -0.56 -12.69
CA LEU A 99 -10.05 -0.56 -11.33
C LEU A 99 -9.61 -1.86 -10.67
N LEU A 100 -8.79 -1.76 -9.63
CA LEU A 100 -8.52 -2.85 -8.72
C LEU A 100 -9.74 -3.00 -7.81
N ARG A 101 -10.35 -4.19 -7.82
CA ARG A 101 -11.53 -4.49 -7.00
C ARG A 101 -11.12 -5.27 -5.76
#